data_AF-A0A372F5G5-F1
#
_entry.id   AF-A0A372F5G5-F1
#
_cell.length_a   1.000
_cell.length_b   1.000
_cell.length_c   1.000
_cell.angle_alpha   90.00
_cell.angle_beta   90.00
_cell.angle_gamma   90.00
#
_symmetry.space_group_name_H-M   'P 1'
#
loop_
_entity.id
_entity.type
_entity.pdbx_description
1 polymer ?
#
loop_
_entity_poly.entity_id
_entity_poly.type
_entity_poly.pdbx_seq_one_letter_code
_entity_poly.pdbx_strand_id
1 'polypeptide(L)'
;MKKYEFIDYARGFSIFTIVIYHFLFAYPLPTYLNYAKSFGGAGIHLFFFVSGFGLTLSKYIDYQTFLKRRLIKVLLPYYITITLIFLINLAIKVYEVDFVAYLSHILLFKMFVSDYMTSYGAQFWFISTIVQFYLVFPLLLWFLKSEKYKLFIITTLVISLGYSFFISFILPESGEAFNRFFIQYLWEFALGMVVARTGMLDKLTMAPLWYYFLIALVCLGLTGVLAIKGGSIGKNLNDVFSFLAYTSITIILFRTIPPLNKFFLWVSKFSFSLYLTHMFLYDYLNATYGISFMTPLVMVILLIVTLAYSYYYDILLNKVTGAITGTNKEK
;
A
#
# COMPACT_ATOMS: atom_id res chain seq x y z
N MET A 1 -14.55 -5.80 20.34
CA MET A 1 -14.03 -6.38 19.08
C MET A 1 -12.65 -6.97 19.37
N LYS A 2 -12.36 -8.20 18.91
CA LYS A 2 -11.03 -8.81 19.05
C LYS A 2 -10.01 -7.92 18.35
N LYS A 3 -8.96 -7.50 19.07
CA LYS A 3 -7.86 -6.73 18.49
C LYS A 3 -6.87 -7.71 17.85
N TYR A 4 -6.64 -7.57 16.55
CA TYR A 4 -5.71 -8.42 15.82
C TYR A 4 -4.35 -7.73 15.76
N GLU A 5 -3.54 -7.89 16.81
CA GLU A 5 -2.28 -7.17 16.98
C GLU A 5 -1.32 -7.36 15.81
N PHE A 6 -1.21 -8.59 15.27
CA PHE A 6 -0.39 -8.86 14.08
C PHE A 6 -0.85 -8.06 12.86
N ILE A 7 -2.15 -7.83 12.66
CA ILE A 7 -2.68 -7.06 11.52
C ILE A 7 -2.31 -5.58 11.65
N ASP A 8 -2.37 -5.03 12.87
CA ASP A 8 -1.93 -3.67 13.12
C ASP A 8 -0.40 -3.55 12.96
N TYR A 9 0.37 -4.52 13.44
CA TYR A 9 1.81 -4.59 13.22
C TYR A 9 2.15 -4.65 11.73
N ALA A 10 1.55 -5.57 10.98
CA ALA A 10 1.77 -5.76 9.55
C ALA A 10 1.46 -4.48 8.76
N ARG A 11 0.39 -3.75 9.12
CA ARG A 11 0.07 -2.44 8.55
C ARG A 11 1.19 -1.41 8.79
N GLY A 12 1.67 -1.30 10.03
CA GLY A 12 2.74 -0.37 10.41
C GLY A 12 4.08 -0.71 9.76
N PHE A 13 4.45 -1.99 9.75
CA PHE A 13 5.65 -2.50 9.10
C PHE A 13 5.64 -2.25 7.59
N SER A 14 4.50 -2.52 6.96
CA SER A 14 4.31 -2.32 5.51
C SER A 14 4.50 -0.86 5.12
N ILE A 15 3.87 0.09 5.83
CA ILE A 15 4.01 1.51 5.41
C ILE A 15 5.41 2.01 5.65
N PHE A 16 6.02 1.61 6.76
CA PHE A 16 7.36 2.06 7.11
C PHE A 16 8.40 1.59 6.09
N THR A 17 8.35 0.32 5.68
CA THR A 17 9.27 -0.23 4.67
C THR A 17 9.02 0.35 3.27
N ILE A 18 7.77 0.67 2.91
CA ILE A 18 7.44 1.41 1.67
C ILE A 18 8.05 2.82 1.69
N VAL A 19 7.96 3.53 2.83
CA VAL A 19 8.57 4.87 2.98
C VAL A 19 10.08 4.79 2.80
N ILE A 20 10.74 3.82 3.43
CA ILE A 20 12.18 3.58 3.24
C ILE A 20 12.50 3.27 1.78
N TYR A 21 11.70 2.41 1.13
CA TYR A 21 11.87 2.08 -0.29
C TYR A 21 11.82 3.33 -1.16
N HIS A 22 10.83 4.21 -0.95
CA HIS A 22 10.71 5.43 -1.74
C HIS A 22 11.86 6.42 -1.49
N PHE A 23 12.27 6.63 -0.24
CA PHE A 23 13.39 7.53 0.07
C PHE A 23 14.68 7.06 -0.55
N LEU A 24 14.91 5.75 -0.51
CA LEU A 24 16.10 5.16 -1.11
C LEU A 24 15.97 4.99 -2.63
N PHE A 25 14.79 5.19 -3.25
CA PHE A 25 14.50 4.82 -4.65
C PHE A 25 15.51 5.37 -5.66
N ALA A 26 15.85 6.65 -5.59
CA ALA A 26 16.85 7.28 -6.47
C ALA A 26 18.28 7.23 -5.90
N TYR A 27 18.46 6.78 -4.66
CA TYR A 27 19.77 6.76 -4.02
C TYR A 27 20.64 5.61 -4.57
N PRO A 28 21.89 5.89 -5.00
CA PRO A 28 22.79 4.88 -5.54
C PRO A 28 23.30 3.97 -4.42
N LEU A 29 22.95 2.69 -4.50
CA LEU A 29 23.45 1.66 -3.59
C LEU A 29 24.18 0.55 -4.37
N PRO A 30 25.10 -0.18 -3.73
CA PRO A 30 25.61 -1.45 -4.26
C PRO A 30 24.47 -2.39 -4.66
N THR A 31 24.69 -3.21 -5.70
CA THR A 31 23.66 -4.08 -6.31
C THR A 31 22.88 -4.92 -5.31
N TYR A 32 23.56 -5.52 -4.32
CA TYR A 32 22.91 -6.35 -3.29
C TYR A 32 21.96 -5.54 -2.39
N LEU A 33 22.32 -4.28 -2.06
CA LEU A 33 21.45 -3.39 -1.31
C LEU A 33 20.29 -2.85 -2.16
N ASN A 34 20.46 -2.72 -3.49
CA ASN A 34 19.35 -2.35 -4.38
C ASN A 34 18.23 -3.41 -4.41
N TYR A 35 18.57 -4.70 -4.35
CA TYR A 35 17.54 -5.75 -4.24
C TYR A 35 16.81 -5.69 -2.90
N ALA A 36 17.54 -5.54 -1.78
CA ALA A 36 16.95 -5.41 -0.45
C ALA A 36 16.03 -4.17 -0.35
N LYS A 37 16.47 -3.04 -0.93
CA LYS A 37 15.68 -1.82 -1.07
C LYS A 37 14.39 -2.08 -1.85
N SER A 38 14.48 -2.67 -3.04
CA SER A 38 13.32 -2.94 -3.91
C SER A 38 12.28 -3.82 -3.23
N PHE A 39 12.73 -4.76 -2.40
CA PHE A 39 11.87 -5.61 -1.60
C PHE A 39 11.03 -4.84 -0.56
N GLY A 40 11.47 -3.67 -0.09
CA GLY A 40 10.67 -2.80 0.77
C GLY A 40 9.35 -2.35 0.12
N GLY A 41 9.32 -2.22 -1.21
CA GLY A 41 8.10 -1.94 -1.97
C GLY A 41 7.06 -3.07 -1.91
N ALA A 42 7.48 -4.31 -1.61
CA ALA A 42 6.58 -5.46 -1.53
C ALA A 42 5.57 -5.37 -0.36
N GLY A 43 5.77 -4.45 0.59
CA GLY A 43 4.81 -4.16 1.65
C GLY A 43 3.41 -3.79 1.12
N ILE A 44 3.30 -3.34 -0.13
CA ILE A 44 2.00 -3.01 -0.74
C ILE A 44 1.09 -4.23 -0.87
N HIS A 45 1.65 -5.41 -1.16
CA HIS A 45 0.88 -6.66 -1.29
C HIS A 45 0.30 -7.09 0.07
N LEU A 46 1.10 -6.97 1.14
CA LEU A 46 0.62 -7.22 2.50
C LEU A 46 -0.42 -6.17 2.92
N PHE A 47 -0.32 -4.94 2.44
CA PHE A 47 -1.34 -3.92 2.63
C PHE A 47 -2.70 -4.27 2.00
N PHE A 48 -2.72 -4.82 0.79
CA PHE A 48 -3.96 -5.29 0.17
C PHE A 48 -4.58 -6.45 0.95
N PHE A 49 -3.77 -7.41 1.41
CA PHE A 49 -4.22 -8.46 2.32
C PHE A 49 -4.84 -7.90 3.61
N VAL A 50 -4.14 -6.98 4.29
CA VAL A 50 -4.64 -6.33 5.51
C VAL A 50 -5.94 -5.55 5.26
N SER A 51 -6.06 -4.93 4.08
CA SER A 51 -7.27 -4.20 3.67
C SER A 51 -8.46 -5.13 3.49
N GLY A 52 -8.29 -6.25 2.77
CA GLY A 52 -9.33 -7.27 2.60
C GLY A 52 -9.75 -7.90 3.93
N PHE A 53 -8.78 -8.21 4.80
CA PHE A 53 -9.03 -8.71 6.15
C PHE A 53 -9.85 -7.71 6.98
N GLY A 54 -9.42 -6.45 7.05
CA GLY A 54 -10.08 -5.41 7.84
C GLY A 54 -11.47 -5.04 7.32
N LEU A 55 -11.68 -5.05 6.00
CA LEU A 55 -13.01 -4.80 5.42
C LEU A 55 -13.99 -5.94 5.71
N THR A 56 -13.53 -7.19 5.67
CA THR A 56 -14.39 -8.36 5.93
C THR A 56 -14.90 -8.41 7.36
N LEU A 57 -14.11 -7.94 8.32
CA LEU A 57 -14.52 -7.83 9.72
C LEU A 57 -15.40 -6.61 10.02
N SER A 58 -15.53 -5.69 9.06
CA SER A 58 -16.34 -4.50 9.26
C SER A 58 -17.83 -4.78 9.06
N LYS A 59 -18.69 -4.06 9.79
CA LYS A 59 -20.14 -4.19 9.65
C LYS A 59 -20.57 -3.68 8.27
N TYR A 60 -20.93 -4.61 7.39
CA TYR A 60 -21.62 -4.33 6.14
C TYR A 60 -23.13 -4.29 6.41
N ILE A 61 -23.79 -3.19 6.06
CA ILE A 61 -25.24 -3.00 6.24
C ILE A 61 -25.89 -3.09 4.85
N ASP A 62 -25.63 -2.08 4.03
CA ASP A 62 -26.03 -1.98 2.64
C ASP A 62 -24.91 -1.33 1.84
N TYR A 63 -25.00 -1.41 0.50
CA TYR A 63 -23.95 -0.94 -0.39
C TYR A 63 -23.72 0.57 -0.33
N GLN A 64 -24.79 1.36 -0.26
CA GLN A 64 -24.71 2.82 -0.28
C GLN A 64 -24.06 3.33 1.01
N THR A 65 -24.51 2.84 2.16
CA THR A 65 -23.91 3.17 3.46
C THR A 65 -22.46 2.71 3.54
N PHE A 66 -22.14 1.52 3.03
CA PHE A 66 -20.77 1.02 2.96
C PHE A 66 -19.89 1.95 2.13
N LEU A 67 -20.28 2.24 0.89
CA LEU A 67 -19.50 3.10 -0.01
C LEU A 67 -19.32 4.49 0.58
N LYS A 68 -20.40 5.14 1.03
CA LYS A 68 -20.33 6.48 1.63
C LYS A 68 -19.32 6.53 2.77
N ARG A 69 -19.38 5.56 3.70
CA ARG A 69 -18.45 5.49 4.85
C ARG A 69 -17.00 5.30 4.40
N ARG A 70 -16.75 4.44 3.41
CA ARG A 70 -15.40 4.13 2.95
C ARG A 70 -14.80 5.24 2.10
N LEU A 71 -15.58 5.80 1.18
CA LEU A 71 -15.17 6.91 0.33
C LEU A 71 -14.90 8.15 1.18
N ILE A 72 -15.77 8.51 2.14
CA ILE A 72 -15.48 9.63 3.05
C ILE A 72 -14.21 9.37 3.84
N LYS A 73 -14.03 8.17 4.41
CA LYS A 73 -12.85 7.85 5.23
C LYS A 73 -11.53 7.94 4.46
N VAL A 74 -11.52 7.67 3.16
CA VAL A 74 -10.29 7.62 2.34
C VAL A 74 -10.14 8.86 1.46
N LEU A 75 -11.18 9.23 0.71
CA LEU A 75 -11.11 10.32 -0.25
C LEU A 75 -11.13 11.69 0.40
N LEU A 76 -11.86 11.91 1.49
CA LEU A 76 -11.87 13.24 2.12
C LEU A 76 -10.46 13.63 2.63
N PRO A 77 -9.75 12.80 3.42
CA PRO A 77 -8.38 13.14 3.80
C PRO A 77 -7.45 13.29 2.59
N TYR A 78 -7.55 12.39 1.61
CA TYR A 78 -6.74 12.46 0.38
C TYR A 78 -6.99 13.75 -0.42
N TYR A 79 -8.23 14.18 -0.58
CA TYR A 79 -8.59 15.42 -1.28
C TYR A 79 -8.08 16.66 -0.55
N ILE A 80 -8.12 16.66 0.78
CA ILE A 80 -7.50 17.70 1.59
C ILE A 80 -5.99 17.73 1.31
N THR A 81 -5.31 16.58 1.40
CA THR A 81 -3.86 16.50 1.16
C THR A 81 -3.49 16.95 -0.25
N ILE A 82 -4.15 16.43 -1.29
CA ILE A 82 -3.77 16.74 -2.67
C ILE A 82 -4.03 18.21 -3.02
N THR A 83 -5.10 18.80 -2.46
CA THR A 83 -5.38 20.23 -2.62
C THR A 83 -4.32 21.07 -1.92
N LEU A 84 -3.88 20.68 -0.72
CA LEU A 84 -2.77 21.37 -0.03
C LEU A 84 -1.47 21.26 -0.83
N ILE A 85 -1.13 20.06 -1.34
CA ILE A 85 0.06 19.87 -2.18
C ILE A 85 -0.04 20.74 -3.43
N PHE A 86 -1.18 20.76 -4.11
CA PHE A 86 -1.41 21.61 -5.28
C PHE A 86 -1.21 23.09 -4.95
N LEU A 87 -1.84 23.60 -3.89
CA LEU A 87 -1.72 25.01 -3.48
C LEU A 87 -0.29 25.40 -3.11
N ILE A 88 0.43 24.53 -2.39
CA ILE A 88 1.83 24.76 -2.07
C ILE A 88 2.67 24.74 -3.37
N ASN A 89 2.38 23.82 -4.29
CA ASN A 89 3.08 23.71 -5.56
C ASN A 89 2.95 24.97 -6.43
N LEU A 90 1.82 25.70 -6.36
CA LEU A 90 1.66 26.99 -7.04
C LEU A 90 2.69 28.03 -6.57
N ALA A 91 3.15 27.95 -5.32
CA ALA A 91 4.09 28.88 -4.73
C ALA A 91 5.56 28.47 -4.93
N ILE A 92 5.89 27.19 -4.70
CA ILE A 92 7.29 26.72 -4.65
C ILE A 92 7.70 25.81 -5.81
N LYS A 93 6.76 25.41 -6.68
CA LYS A 93 6.98 24.62 -7.91
C LYS A 93 7.84 23.36 -7.71
N VAL A 94 7.46 22.51 -6.77
CA VAL A 94 8.08 21.18 -6.54
C VAL A 94 7.88 20.25 -7.73
N TYR A 95 6.67 20.26 -8.30
CA TYR A 95 6.24 19.40 -9.39
C TYR A 95 5.94 20.24 -10.64
N GLU A 96 6.44 19.80 -11.79
CA GLU A 96 6.15 20.39 -13.10
C GLU A 96 4.84 19.83 -13.66
N VAL A 97 3.71 20.33 -13.18
CA VAL A 97 2.39 19.80 -13.50
C VAL A 97 1.37 20.89 -13.81
N ASP A 98 0.42 20.58 -14.68
CA ASP A 98 -0.66 21.47 -15.07
C ASP A 98 -1.89 21.33 -14.13
N PHE A 99 -2.92 22.16 -14.37
CA PHE A 99 -4.18 22.06 -13.63
C PHE A 99 -4.93 20.74 -13.91
N VAL A 100 -4.70 20.12 -15.07
CA VAL A 100 -5.32 18.84 -15.44
C VAL A 100 -4.78 17.72 -14.55
N ALA A 101 -3.50 17.76 -14.17
CA ALA A 101 -2.93 16.85 -13.19
C ALA A 101 -3.68 16.93 -11.85
N TYR A 102 -4.00 18.13 -11.34
CA TYR A 102 -4.83 18.27 -10.13
C TYR A 102 -6.21 17.63 -10.32
N LEU A 103 -6.90 17.93 -11.42
CA LEU A 103 -8.21 17.33 -11.72
C LEU A 103 -8.14 15.81 -11.86
N SER A 104 -7.05 15.26 -12.41
CA SER A 104 -6.83 13.81 -12.54
C SER A 104 -6.78 13.10 -11.19
N HIS A 105 -6.33 13.80 -10.14
CA HIS A 105 -6.32 13.30 -8.78
C HIS A 105 -7.68 13.44 -8.09
N ILE A 106 -8.40 14.54 -8.33
CA ILE A 106 -9.74 14.77 -7.76
C ILE A 106 -10.76 13.80 -8.36
N LEU A 107 -10.77 13.69 -9.69
CA LEU A 107 -11.66 12.82 -10.45
C LEU A 107 -11.14 11.37 -10.58
N LEU A 108 -9.95 11.10 -10.03
CA LEU A 108 -9.27 9.80 -10.03
C LEU A 108 -8.93 9.21 -11.41
N PHE A 109 -9.12 9.94 -12.53
CA PHE A 109 -8.81 9.42 -13.87
C PHE A 109 -7.30 9.25 -14.13
N LYS A 110 -6.42 9.76 -13.25
CA LYS A 110 -4.95 9.54 -13.33
C LYS A 110 -4.53 8.07 -13.45
N MET A 111 -5.38 7.14 -13.01
CA MET A 111 -5.13 5.71 -13.12
C MET A 111 -5.26 5.16 -14.55
N PHE A 112 -5.70 5.97 -15.51
CA PHE A 112 -5.83 5.63 -16.92
C PHE A 112 -4.88 6.44 -17.81
N VAL A 113 -4.10 7.36 -17.24
CA VAL A 113 -3.20 8.26 -17.96
C VAL A 113 -1.84 8.26 -17.25
N SER A 114 -0.85 7.60 -17.84
CA SER A 114 0.46 7.38 -17.23
C SER A 114 1.14 8.68 -16.77
N ASP A 115 1.06 9.74 -17.57
CA ASP A 115 1.67 11.05 -17.27
C ASP A 115 1.16 11.66 -15.97
N TYR A 116 -0.10 11.40 -15.62
CA TYR A 116 -0.72 11.95 -14.43
C TYR A 116 -0.60 11.06 -13.21
N MET A 117 -0.28 9.77 -13.36
CA MET A 117 -0.25 8.79 -12.28
C MET A 117 0.72 9.20 -11.16
N THR A 118 1.87 9.76 -11.52
CA THR A 118 2.96 10.15 -10.62
C THR A 118 3.08 11.66 -10.39
N SER A 119 2.14 12.45 -10.92
CA SER A 119 2.23 13.92 -11.02
C SER A 119 2.46 14.65 -9.68
N TYR A 120 1.87 14.17 -8.58
CA TYR A 120 2.11 14.69 -7.22
C TYR A 120 2.79 13.69 -6.28
N GLY A 121 3.47 12.69 -6.85
CA GLY A 121 4.13 11.63 -6.12
C GLY A 121 3.63 10.24 -6.49
N ALA A 122 4.59 9.31 -6.63
CA ALA A 122 4.34 7.95 -7.11
C ALA A 122 3.48 7.09 -6.16
N GLN A 123 3.31 7.47 -4.91
CA GLN A 123 2.51 6.72 -3.94
C GLN A 123 0.99 6.78 -4.21
N PHE A 124 0.50 7.83 -4.87
CA PHE A 124 -0.95 8.14 -4.93
C PHE A 124 -1.79 7.23 -5.84
N TRP A 125 -1.18 6.33 -6.62
CA TRP A 125 -1.93 5.34 -7.40
C TRP A 125 -2.77 4.42 -6.52
N PHE A 126 -2.30 4.09 -5.31
CA PHE A 126 -2.99 3.17 -4.39
C PHE A 126 -4.40 3.63 -4.02
N ILE A 127 -4.64 4.95 -3.91
CA ILE A 127 -5.99 5.49 -3.66
C ILE A 127 -6.98 5.08 -4.74
N SER A 128 -6.57 5.14 -6.01
CA SER A 128 -7.43 4.74 -7.12
C SER A 128 -7.75 3.25 -7.03
N THR A 129 -6.76 2.42 -6.71
CA THR A 129 -6.89 0.96 -6.56
C THR A 129 -7.80 0.56 -5.42
N ILE A 130 -7.66 1.18 -4.24
CA ILE A 130 -8.49 0.83 -3.08
C ILE A 130 -9.94 1.28 -3.26
N VAL A 131 -10.20 2.37 -3.98
CA VAL A 131 -11.56 2.78 -4.36
C VAL A 131 -12.22 1.74 -5.26
N GLN A 132 -11.51 1.19 -6.25
CA GLN A 132 -12.01 0.10 -7.09
C GLN A 132 -12.38 -1.13 -6.25
N PHE A 133 -11.53 -1.49 -5.27
CA PHE A 133 -11.87 -2.55 -4.32
C PHE A 133 -13.17 -2.28 -3.57
N TYR A 134 -13.43 -1.04 -3.15
CA TYR A 134 -14.70 -0.69 -2.50
C TYR A 134 -15.90 -0.86 -3.43
N LEU A 135 -15.75 -0.52 -4.72
CA LEU A 135 -16.81 -0.70 -5.71
C LEU A 135 -17.16 -2.18 -5.90
N VAL A 136 -16.15 -3.05 -6.02
CA VAL A 136 -16.35 -4.50 -6.25
C VAL A 136 -16.59 -5.31 -4.97
N PHE A 137 -16.37 -4.72 -3.79
CA PHE A 137 -16.43 -5.43 -2.51
C PHE A 137 -17.73 -6.22 -2.27
N PRO A 138 -18.94 -5.72 -2.60
CA PRO A 138 -20.18 -6.50 -2.41
C PRO A 138 -20.21 -7.78 -3.24
N LEU A 139 -19.67 -7.75 -4.46
CA LEU A 139 -19.58 -8.93 -5.32
C LEU A 139 -18.61 -9.96 -4.71
N LEU A 140 -17.48 -9.50 -4.19
CA LEU A 140 -16.51 -10.36 -3.49
C LEU A 140 -17.13 -10.97 -2.22
N LEU A 141 -17.88 -10.19 -1.44
CA LEU A 141 -18.62 -10.68 -0.28
C LEU A 141 -19.68 -11.70 -0.67
N TRP A 142 -20.42 -11.47 -1.76
CA TRP A 142 -21.41 -12.41 -2.25
C TRP A 142 -20.77 -13.76 -2.61
N PHE A 143 -19.63 -13.75 -3.32
CA PHE A 143 -18.92 -14.98 -3.63
C PHE A 143 -18.39 -15.68 -2.36
N LEU A 144 -17.86 -14.90 -1.40
CA LEU A 144 -17.35 -15.41 -0.13
C LEU A 144 -18.43 -16.11 0.72
N LYS A 145 -19.71 -15.71 0.60
CA LYS A 145 -20.85 -16.35 1.30
C LYS A 145 -21.07 -17.81 0.93
N SER A 146 -20.61 -18.25 -0.25
CA SER A 146 -20.71 -19.65 -0.67
C SER A 146 -19.87 -20.61 0.18
N GLU A 147 -18.99 -20.08 1.03
CA GLU A 147 -18.01 -20.80 1.86
C GLU A 147 -17.04 -21.69 1.09
N LYS A 148 -17.06 -21.62 -0.25
CA LYS A 148 -16.10 -22.27 -1.16
C LYS A 148 -14.78 -21.48 -1.19
N TYR A 149 -14.16 -21.29 -0.02
CA TYR A 149 -13.01 -20.42 0.18
C TYR A 149 -11.82 -20.77 -0.74
N LYS A 150 -11.57 -22.07 -0.95
CA LYS A 150 -10.53 -22.55 -1.88
C LYS A 150 -10.80 -22.11 -3.31
N LEU A 151 -12.03 -22.31 -3.80
CA LEU A 151 -12.43 -21.88 -5.13
C LEU A 151 -12.32 -20.36 -5.27
N PHE A 152 -12.74 -19.60 -4.25
CA PHE A 152 -12.63 -18.14 -4.26
C PHE A 152 -11.19 -17.67 -4.43
N ILE A 153 -10.25 -18.20 -3.63
CA ILE A 153 -8.82 -17.84 -3.73
C ILE A 153 -8.24 -18.26 -5.07
N ILE A 154 -8.54 -19.47 -5.55
CA ILE A 154 -8.02 -19.96 -6.84
C ILE A 154 -8.53 -19.08 -7.98
N THR A 155 -9.83 -18.75 -8.00
CA THR A 155 -10.42 -17.91 -9.03
C THR A 155 -9.80 -16.51 -9.03
N THR A 156 -9.66 -15.87 -7.87
CA THR A 156 -9.06 -14.52 -7.80
C THR A 156 -7.58 -14.52 -8.17
N LEU A 157 -6.84 -15.57 -7.81
CA LEU A 157 -5.45 -15.76 -8.23
C LEU A 157 -5.32 -15.94 -9.74
N VAL A 158 -6.14 -16.81 -10.35
CA VAL A 158 -6.14 -17.03 -11.80
C VAL A 158 -6.48 -15.74 -12.55
N ILE A 159 -7.47 -14.98 -12.07
CA ILE A 159 -7.83 -13.68 -12.64
C ILE A 159 -6.66 -12.69 -12.55
N SER A 160 -5.99 -12.61 -11.39
CA SER A 160 -4.88 -11.68 -11.18
C SER A 160 -3.68 -12.03 -12.07
N LEU A 161 -3.30 -13.32 -12.12
CA LEU A 161 -2.22 -13.80 -12.98
C LEU A 161 -2.56 -13.64 -14.47
N GLY A 162 -3.80 -13.93 -14.86
CA GLY A 162 -4.29 -13.72 -16.23
C GLY A 162 -4.20 -12.25 -16.63
N TYR A 163 -4.52 -11.34 -15.72
CA TYR A 163 -4.35 -9.91 -15.92
C TYR A 163 -2.87 -9.50 -16.04
N SER A 164 -2.00 -10.03 -15.18
CA SER A 164 -0.55 -9.80 -15.27
C SER A 164 0.00 -10.22 -16.63
N PHE A 165 -0.38 -11.40 -17.12
CA PHE A 165 -0.02 -11.87 -18.46
C PHE A 165 -0.59 -11.00 -19.56
N PHE A 166 -1.87 -10.63 -19.47
CA PHE A 166 -2.52 -9.74 -20.43
C PHE A 166 -1.77 -8.41 -20.57
N ILE A 167 -1.42 -7.75 -19.46
CA ILE A 167 -0.66 -6.50 -19.50
C ILE A 167 0.75 -6.73 -20.06
N SER A 168 1.44 -7.79 -19.65
CA SER A 168 2.80 -8.08 -20.13
C SER A 168 2.88 -8.37 -21.64
N PHE A 169 1.84 -8.97 -22.24
CA PHE A 169 1.84 -9.34 -23.65
C PHE A 169 1.15 -8.31 -24.57
N ILE A 170 0.11 -7.63 -24.08
CA ILE A 170 -0.75 -6.78 -24.92
C ILE A 170 -0.47 -5.29 -24.73
N LEU A 171 -0.09 -4.84 -23.53
CA LEU A 171 0.14 -3.43 -23.20
C LEU A 171 1.51 -3.17 -22.54
N PRO A 172 2.64 -3.63 -23.14
CA PRO A 172 3.95 -3.54 -22.51
C PRO A 172 4.48 -2.11 -22.34
N GLU A 173 4.15 -1.19 -23.24
CA GLU A 173 4.69 0.20 -23.25
C GLU A 173 3.73 1.23 -22.62
N SER A 174 2.42 1.00 -22.69
CA SER A 174 1.39 1.88 -22.11
C SER A 174 0.92 1.44 -20.70
N GLY A 175 1.57 0.41 -20.12
CA GLY A 175 1.01 -0.41 -19.05
C GLY A 175 1.26 0.04 -17.62
N GLU A 176 2.05 1.08 -17.32
CA GLU A 176 2.36 1.42 -15.92
C GLU A 176 1.11 1.75 -15.09
N ALA A 177 0.19 2.55 -15.63
CA ALA A 177 -1.07 2.86 -14.96
C ALA A 177 -1.96 1.62 -14.81
N PHE A 178 -2.01 0.77 -15.85
CA PHE A 178 -2.79 -0.47 -15.85
C PHE A 178 -2.21 -1.55 -14.93
N ASN A 179 -0.90 -1.58 -14.68
CA ASN A 179 -0.27 -2.45 -13.68
C ASN A 179 -0.73 -2.12 -12.25
N ARG A 180 -1.30 -0.93 -12.02
CA ARG A 180 -1.84 -0.50 -10.72
C ARG A 180 -3.34 -0.77 -10.56
N PHE A 181 -3.98 -1.38 -11.55
CA PHE A 181 -5.40 -1.71 -11.50
C PHE A 181 -5.70 -2.79 -10.45
N PHE A 182 -6.89 -2.75 -9.85
CA PHE A 182 -7.20 -3.62 -8.70
C PHE A 182 -7.14 -5.12 -9.00
N ILE A 183 -7.34 -5.50 -10.28
CA ILE A 183 -7.32 -6.89 -10.73
C ILE A 183 -5.95 -7.53 -10.46
N GLN A 184 -4.86 -6.78 -10.59
CA GLN A 184 -3.50 -7.26 -10.27
C GLN A 184 -3.39 -7.73 -8.82
N TYR A 185 -4.09 -7.05 -7.89
CA TYR A 185 -3.98 -7.25 -6.45
C TYR A 185 -5.20 -7.99 -5.85
N LEU A 186 -6.06 -8.54 -6.71
CA LEU A 186 -7.35 -9.07 -6.30
C LEU A 186 -7.19 -10.30 -5.40
N TRP A 187 -6.17 -11.12 -5.67
CA TRP A 187 -5.91 -12.34 -4.94
C TRP A 187 -5.39 -12.09 -3.51
N GLU A 188 -4.51 -11.10 -3.28
CA GLU A 188 -4.04 -10.74 -1.94
C GLU A 188 -5.19 -10.23 -1.09
N PHE A 189 -6.00 -9.34 -1.68
CA PHE A 189 -7.18 -8.80 -1.02
C PHE A 189 -8.17 -9.92 -0.65
N ALA A 190 -8.48 -10.80 -1.60
CA ALA A 190 -9.36 -11.95 -1.38
C ALA A 190 -8.82 -12.93 -0.33
N LEU A 191 -7.50 -13.19 -0.32
CA LEU A 191 -6.84 -14.00 0.70
C LEU A 191 -7.04 -13.40 2.09
N GLY A 192 -6.91 -12.07 2.22
CA GLY A 192 -7.23 -11.34 3.45
C GLY A 192 -8.68 -11.55 3.89
N MET A 193 -9.63 -11.48 2.95
CA MET A 193 -11.05 -11.74 3.23
C MET A 193 -11.29 -13.16 3.76
N VAL A 194 -10.67 -14.17 3.14
CA VAL A 194 -10.81 -15.57 3.58
C VAL A 194 -10.21 -15.77 4.96
N VAL A 195 -9.01 -15.26 5.23
CA VAL A 195 -8.36 -15.41 6.55
C VAL A 195 -9.20 -14.75 7.66
N ALA A 196 -9.83 -13.61 7.37
CA ALA A 196 -10.78 -12.98 8.30
C ALA A 196 -12.01 -13.86 8.54
N ARG A 197 -12.60 -14.42 7.48
CA ARG A 197 -13.84 -15.21 7.54
C ARG A 197 -13.64 -16.56 8.23
N THR A 198 -12.51 -17.22 8.02
CA THR A 198 -12.20 -18.53 8.59
C THR A 198 -11.59 -18.46 9.99
N GLY A 199 -11.17 -17.27 10.45
CA GLY A 199 -10.51 -17.11 11.74
C GLY A 199 -9.11 -17.73 11.79
N MET A 200 -8.50 -18.05 10.64
CA MET A 200 -7.22 -18.77 10.56
C MET A 200 -5.99 -17.93 10.91
N LEU A 201 -6.15 -16.64 11.21
CA LEU A 201 -5.01 -15.74 11.44
C LEU A 201 -4.10 -16.23 12.56
N ASP A 202 -4.66 -16.64 13.71
CA ASP A 202 -3.88 -17.11 14.85
C ASP A 202 -3.12 -18.39 14.50
N LYS A 203 -3.78 -19.31 13.77
CA LYS A 203 -3.15 -20.55 13.29
C LYS A 203 -1.98 -20.28 12.34
N LEU A 204 -2.13 -19.31 11.43
CA LEU A 204 -1.06 -18.92 10.52
C LEU A 204 0.08 -18.30 11.35
N THR A 205 -0.15 -17.18 12.03
CA THR A 205 0.90 -16.47 12.78
C THR A 205 1.66 -17.33 13.80
N MET A 206 1.00 -18.33 14.41
CA MET A 206 1.61 -19.24 15.40
C MET A 206 2.26 -20.50 14.81
N ALA A 207 2.18 -20.75 13.50
CA ALA A 207 2.86 -21.89 12.88
C ALA A 207 4.39 -21.86 13.15
N PRO A 208 5.08 -23.01 13.17
CA PRO A 208 6.52 -23.09 13.39
C PRO A 208 7.33 -22.09 12.55
N LEU A 209 8.24 -21.34 13.19
CA LEU A 209 9.00 -20.28 12.52
C LEU A 209 9.83 -20.79 11.34
N TRP A 210 10.31 -22.04 11.38
CA TRP A 210 11.10 -22.63 10.30
C TRP A 210 10.33 -22.73 8.97
N TYR A 211 8.99 -22.89 9.02
CA TYR A 211 8.16 -22.81 7.81
C TYR A 211 8.31 -21.43 7.15
N TYR A 212 8.25 -20.36 7.94
CA TYR A 212 8.39 -18.99 7.46
C TYR A 212 9.80 -18.69 6.98
N PHE A 213 10.84 -19.21 7.66
CA PHE A 213 12.22 -19.08 7.17
C PHE A 213 12.40 -19.75 5.80
N LEU A 214 11.86 -20.96 5.62
CA LEU A 214 11.93 -21.68 4.35
C LEU A 214 11.15 -20.96 3.25
N ILE A 215 9.92 -20.52 3.52
CA ILE A 215 9.10 -19.76 2.58
C ILE A 215 9.80 -18.46 2.18
N ALA A 216 10.34 -17.71 3.16
CA ALA A 216 11.08 -16.49 2.91
C ALA A 216 12.30 -16.74 2.02
N LEU A 217 13.12 -17.74 2.34
CA LEU A 217 14.32 -18.08 1.57
C LEU A 217 13.98 -18.45 0.12
N VAL A 218 13.03 -19.36 -0.09
CA VAL A 218 12.64 -19.84 -1.42
C VAL A 218 12.00 -18.71 -2.22
N CYS A 219 11.04 -17.98 -1.64
CA CYS A 219 10.29 -16.96 -2.38
C CYS A 219 11.13 -15.71 -2.65
N LEU A 220 12.08 -15.34 -1.77
CA LEU A 220 13.07 -14.30 -2.07
C LEU A 220 13.95 -14.69 -3.26
N GLY A 221 14.43 -15.94 -3.28
CA GLY A 221 15.21 -16.48 -4.39
C GLY A 221 14.45 -16.42 -5.72
N LEU A 222 13.20 -16.89 -5.73
CA LEU A 222 12.33 -16.85 -6.91
C LEU A 222 12.03 -15.41 -7.37
N THR A 223 11.77 -14.51 -6.43
CA THR A 223 11.56 -13.08 -6.73
C THR A 223 12.76 -12.49 -7.44
N GLY A 224 13.97 -12.73 -6.91
CA GLY A 224 15.22 -12.26 -7.51
C GLY A 224 15.47 -12.86 -8.90
N VAL A 225 15.28 -14.18 -9.06
CA VAL A 225 15.44 -14.86 -10.36
C VAL A 225 14.48 -14.30 -11.41
N LEU A 226 13.21 -14.12 -11.07
CA LEU A 226 12.21 -13.57 -11.99
C LEU A 226 12.48 -12.10 -12.33
N ALA A 227 12.91 -11.30 -11.36
CA ALA A 227 13.26 -9.90 -11.58
C ALA A 227 14.48 -9.74 -12.51
N ILE A 228 15.48 -10.62 -12.39
CA ILE A 228 16.72 -10.56 -13.17
C ILE A 228 16.56 -11.20 -14.56
N LYS A 229 15.94 -12.39 -14.63
CA LYS A 229 15.89 -13.20 -15.86
C LYS A 229 14.57 -13.14 -16.61
N GLY A 230 13.48 -12.76 -15.95
CA GLY A 230 12.13 -12.89 -16.52
C GLY A 230 11.63 -11.68 -17.30
N GLY A 231 12.41 -10.60 -17.43
CA GLY A 231 12.00 -9.39 -18.16
C GLY A 231 10.74 -8.74 -17.55
N SER A 232 9.88 -8.16 -18.39
CA SER A 232 8.60 -7.56 -17.95
C SER A 232 7.63 -8.59 -17.36
N ILE A 233 7.56 -9.79 -17.95
CA ILE A 233 6.70 -10.89 -17.49
C ILE A 233 7.13 -11.35 -16.09
N GLY A 234 8.43 -11.59 -15.90
CA GLY A 234 8.98 -11.99 -14.61
C GLY A 234 8.76 -10.95 -13.53
N LYS A 235 8.87 -9.66 -13.87
CA LYS A 235 8.57 -8.58 -12.93
C LYS A 235 7.10 -8.61 -12.49
N ASN A 236 6.15 -8.79 -13.40
CA ASN A 236 4.73 -8.82 -13.05
C ASN A 236 4.29 -10.10 -12.32
N LEU A 237 4.98 -11.22 -12.54
CA LEU A 237 4.69 -12.49 -11.88
C LEU A 237 5.40 -12.65 -10.52
N ASN A 238 6.41 -11.85 -10.24
CA ASN A 238 7.16 -11.98 -8.99
C ASN A 238 6.35 -11.54 -7.76
N ASP A 239 5.25 -10.80 -7.94
CA ASP A 239 4.36 -10.29 -6.88
C ASP A 239 3.91 -11.37 -5.90
N VAL A 240 3.57 -12.58 -6.41
CA VAL A 240 3.15 -13.71 -5.58
C VAL A 240 4.27 -14.14 -4.62
N PHE A 241 5.49 -14.27 -5.14
CA PHE A 241 6.64 -14.68 -4.34
C PHE A 241 7.08 -13.55 -3.40
N SER A 242 7.04 -12.30 -3.86
CA SER A 242 7.28 -11.11 -3.06
C SER A 242 6.34 -11.05 -1.85
N PHE A 243 5.04 -11.26 -2.05
CA PHE A 243 4.05 -11.30 -0.97
C PHE A 243 4.34 -12.39 0.05
N LEU A 244 4.61 -13.62 -0.41
CA LEU A 244 4.88 -14.77 0.47
C LEU A 244 6.16 -14.57 1.28
N ALA A 245 7.23 -14.09 0.64
CA ALA A 245 8.47 -13.74 1.31
C ALA A 245 8.26 -12.63 2.34
N TYR A 246 7.61 -11.54 1.94
CA TYR A 246 7.42 -10.36 2.77
C TYR A 246 6.55 -10.67 3.99
N THR A 247 5.46 -11.41 3.80
CA THR A 247 4.57 -11.86 4.88
C THR A 247 5.31 -12.78 5.85
N SER A 248 6.13 -13.71 5.34
CA SER A 248 6.92 -14.63 6.17
C SER A 248 7.93 -13.88 7.04
N ILE A 249 8.66 -12.91 6.46
CA ILE A 249 9.59 -12.05 7.20
C ILE A 249 8.84 -11.22 8.24
N THR A 250 7.68 -10.66 7.88
CA THR A 250 6.84 -9.90 8.81
C THR A 250 6.44 -10.76 10.02
N ILE A 251 6.05 -12.02 9.82
CA ILE A 251 5.70 -12.95 10.91
C ILE A 251 6.91 -13.29 11.77
N ILE A 252 8.07 -13.54 11.16
CA ILE A 252 9.31 -13.82 11.88
C ILE A 252 9.66 -12.64 12.78
N LEU A 253 9.75 -11.43 12.22
CA LEU A 253 10.12 -10.22 12.96
C LEU A 253 9.13 -9.89 14.08
N PHE A 254 7.82 -10.07 13.82
CA PHE A 254 6.78 -9.89 14.84
C PHE A 254 6.99 -10.80 16.06
N ARG A 255 7.50 -12.02 15.85
CA ARG A 255 7.68 -13.01 16.92
C ARG A 255 9.05 -12.98 17.57
N THR A 256 10.09 -12.58 16.85
CA THR A 256 11.48 -12.63 17.33
C THR A 256 12.00 -11.30 17.84
N ILE A 257 11.38 -10.16 17.48
CA ILE A 257 11.81 -8.83 17.90
C ILE A 257 10.67 -8.04 18.59
N PRO A 258 10.18 -8.47 19.77
CA PRO A 258 9.07 -7.81 20.47
C PRO A 258 9.23 -6.29 20.70
N PRO A 259 10.43 -5.74 20.98
CA PRO A 259 10.59 -4.29 21.12
C PRO A 259 10.16 -3.52 19.87
N LEU A 260 10.40 -4.10 18.69
CA LEU A 260 10.06 -3.51 17.40
C LEU A 260 8.54 -3.52 17.16
N ASN A 261 7.80 -4.41 17.81
CA ASN A 261 6.34 -4.44 17.75
C ASN A 261 5.72 -3.15 18.27
N LYS A 262 6.23 -2.61 19.39
CA LYS A 262 5.72 -1.35 19.95
C LYS A 262 5.85 -0.20 18.95
N PHE A 263 6.98 -0.14 18.24
CA PHE A 263 7.23 0.86 17.22
C PHE A 263 6.23 0.72 16.05
N PHE A 264 6.10 -0.46 15.45
CA PHE A 264 5.18 -0.63 14.32
C PHE A 264 3.70 -0.55 14.70
N LEU A 265 3.33 -0.92 15.91
CA LEU A 265 1.99 -0.66 16.46
C LEU A 265 1.74 0.83 16.71
N TRP A 266 2.78 1.64 16.94
CA TRP A 266 2.65 3.09 16.98
C TRP A 266 2.52 3.67 15.56
N VAL A 267 3.38 3.27 14.62
CA VAL A 267 3.31 3.69 13.21
C VAL A 267 1.96 3.35 12.58
N SER A 268 1.38 2.19 12.90
CA SER A 268 0.11 1.74 12.32
C SER A 268 -1.06 2.68 12.62
N LYS A 269 -1.01 3.43 13.72
CA LYS A 269 -2.07 4.37 14.15
C LYS A 269 -2.28 5.53 13.16
N PHE A 270 -1.19 6.02 12.57
CA PHE A 270 -1.20 7.13 11.61
C PHE A 270 -0.72 6.70 10.21
N SER A 271 -0.76 5.39 9.93
CA SER A 271 -0.25 4.80 8.68
C SER A 271 -0.84 5.42 7.42
N PHE A 272 -2.13 5.81 7.44
CA PHE A 272 -2.75 6.47 6.30
C PHE A 272 -2.24 7.89 6.10
N SER A 273 -2.08 8.67 7.17
CA SER A 273 -1.49 10.00 7.12
C SER A 273 -0.03 9.95 6.66
N LEU A 274 0.76 8.99 7.15
CA LEU A 274 2.13 8.74 6.67
C LEU A 274 2.17 8.40 5.18
N TYR A 275 1.24 7.58 4.70
CA TYR A 275 1.08 7.31 3.28
C TYR A 275 0.84 8.59 2.46
N LEU A 276 -0.01 9.49 2.94
CA LEU A 276 -0.37 10.72 2.22
C LEU A 276 0.78 11.72 2.12
N THR A 277 1.67 11.76 3.11
CA THR A 277 2.62 12.87 3.30
C THR A 277 4.07 12.55 2.96
N HIS A 278 4.49 11.28 3.02
CA HIS A 278 5.92 10.94 3.08
C HIS A 278 6.75 11.43 1.89
N MET A 279 6.19 11.49 0.68
CA MET A 279 6.95 11.91 -0.50
C MET A 279 7.15 13.42 -0.63
N PHE A 280 6.21 14.23 -0.14
CA PHE A 280 6.21 15.66 -0.45
C PHE A 280 7.50 16.37 0.00
N LEU A 281 7.96 16.09 1.23
CA LEU A 281 9.17 16.70 1.76
C LEU A 281 10.44 16.16 1.06
N TYR A 282 10.45 14.87 0.71
CA TYR A 282 11.51 14.29 -0.10
C TYR A 282 11.61 14.98 -1.46
N ASP A 283 10.49 15.08 -2.18
CA ASP A 283 10.42 15.67 -3.51
C ASP A 283 10.81 17.15 -3.47
N TYR A 284 10.36 17.90 -2.45
CA TYR A 284 10.76 19.29 -2.25
C TYR A 284 12.27 19.46 -2.08
N LEU A 285 12.88 18.69 -1.17
CA LEU A 285 14.33 18.76 -0.93
C LEU A 285 15.12 18.35 -2.17
N ASN A 286 14.66 17.34 -2.91
CA ASN A 286 15.32 16.89 -4.13
C ASN A 286 15.19 17.93 -5.25
N ALA A 287 14.02 18.54 -5.43
CA ALA A 287 13.81 19.60 -6.42
C ALA A 287 14.65 20.86 -6.10
N THR A 288 14.81 21.19 -4.80
CA THR A 288 15.50 22.41 -4.37
C THR A 288 17.03 22.26 -4.35
N TYR A 289 17.53 21.11 -3.87
CA TYR A 289 18.96 20.93 -3.58
C TYR A 289 19.61 19.81 -4.41
N GLY A 290 18.83 19.08 -5.21
CA GLY A 290 19.29 17.95 -6.02
C GLY A 290 19.58 16.67 -5.20
N ILE A 291 19.78 15.56 -5.92
CA ILE A 291 20.00 14.24 -5.32
C ILE A 291 21.30 14.17 -4.49
N SER A 292 22.30 15.00 -4.78
CA SER A 292 23.55 15.08 -4.01
C SER A 292 23.34 15.54 -2.57
N PHE A 293 22.27 16.30 -2.30
CA PHE A 293 21.90 16.71 -0.95
C PHE A 293 21.36 15.54 -0.11
N MET A 294 20.85 14.50 -0.76
CA MET A 294 20.18 13.36 -0.14
C MET A 294 21.16 12.32 0.44
N THR A 295 22.09 12.78 1.27
CA THR A 295 23.05 11.93 1.98
C THR A 295 22.36 10.97 2.96
N PRO A 296 23.02 9.88 3.41
CA PRO A 296 22.42 8.96 4.39
C PRO A 296 21.97 9.65 5.68
N LEU A 297 22.72 10.66 6.15
CA LEU A 297 22.34 11.45 7.32
C LEU A 297 21.06 12.25 7.06
N VAL A 298 20.96 12.91 5.90
CA VAL A 298 19.75 13.64 5.49
C VAL A 298 18.55 12.70 5.39
N MET A 299 18.72 11.48 4.85
CA MET A 299 17.64 10.49 4.80
C MET A 299 17.15 10.06 6.18
N VAL A 300 18.05 9.88 7.15
CA VAL A 300 17.67 9.54 8.54
C VAL A 300 16.91 10.69 9.18
N ILE A 301 17.41 11.92 9.03
CA ILE A 301 16.72 13.12 9.53
C ILE A 301 15.34 13.26 8.87
N LEU A 302 15.27 13.09 7.55
CA LEU A 302 14.04 13.16 6.78
C LEU A 302 13.02 12.12 7.23
N LEU A 303 13.44 10.90 7.53
CA LEU A 303 12.57 9.85 8.08
C LEU A 303 11.99 10.25 9.44
N ILE A 304 12.82 10.77 10.35
CA ILE A 304 12.37 11.23 11.67
C ILE A 304 11.36 12.38 11.54
N VAL A 305 11.70 13.39 10.72
CA VAL A 305 10.82 14.54 10.44
C VAL A 305 9.51 14.08 9.81
N THR A 306 9.56 13.14 8.86
CA THR A 306 8.39 12.59 8.18
C THR A 306 7.47 11.86 9.15
N LEU A 307 8.02 11.03 10.05
CA LEU A 307 7.23 10.33 11.07
C LEU A 307 6.56 11.31 12.03
N ALA A 308 7.30 12.31 12.52
CA ALA A 308 6.79 13.34 13.41
C ALA A 308 5.69 14.17 12.72
N TYR A 309 5.97 14.70 11.53
CA TYR A 309 5.03 15.47 10.73
C TYR A 309 3.74 14.68 10.46
N SER A 310 3.86 13.42 10.02
CA SER A 310 2.71 12.57 9.70
C SER A 310 1.85 12.26 10.92
N TYR A 311 2.47 12.11 12.10
CA TYR A 311 1.75 11.94 13.36
C TYR A 311 0.91 13.18 13.72
N TYR A 312 1.50 14.38 13.65
CA TYR A 312 0.75 15.62 13.92
C TYR A 312 -0.29 15.92 12.83
N TYR A 313 0.04 15.63 11.57
CA TYR A 313 -0.87 15.73 10.45
C TYR A 313 -2.10 14.84 10.65
N ASP A 314 -1.91 13.61 11.12
CA ASP A 314 -3.02 12.69 11.44
C ASP A 314 -3.99 13.27 12.49
N ILE A 315 -3.45 13.86 13.55
CA ILE A 315 -4.25 14.50 14.61
C ILE A 315 -5.08 15.65 14.02
N LEU A 316 -4.46 16.51 13.20
CA LEU A 316 -5.13 17.64 12.58
C LEU A 316 -6.19 17.16 11.57
N LEU A 317 -5.83 16.21 10.71
CA LEU A 317 -6.67 15.68 9.67
C LEU A 317 -7.92 15.04 10.26
N ASN A 318 -7.77 14.22 11.30
CA ASN A 318 -8.90 13.62 12.01
C ASN A 318 -9.85 14.68 12.61
N LYS A 319 -9.31 15.77 13.18
CA LYS A 319 -10.13 16.89 13.68
C LYS A 319 -10.93 17.54 12.56
N VAL A 320 -10.28 17.88 11.44
CA VAL A 320 -10.90 18.53 10.27
C VAL A 320 -11.96 17.62 9.66
N THR A 321 -11.65 16.35 9.40
CA THR A 321 -12.62 15.41 8.82
C THR A 321 -13.77 15.13 9.77
N GLY A 322 -13.51 15.08 11.09
CA GLY A 322 -14.56 14.89 12.09
C GLY A 322 -15.51 16.09 12.20
N ALA A 323 -15.00 17.31 11.96
CA ALA A 323 -15.84 18.51 11.88
C ALA A 323 -16.72 18.51 10.62
N ILE A 324 -16.14 18.17 9.46
CA ILE A 324 -16.87 18.10 8.19
C ILE A 324 -17.97 17.03 8.21
N THR A 325 -17.68 15.88 8.80
CA THR A 325 -18.60 14.74 8.82
C THR A 325 -19.59 14.76 10.00
N GLY A 326 -19.45 15.73 10.91
CA GLY A 326 -20.29 15.85 12.10
C GLY A 326 -19.99 14.83 13.20
N THR A 327 -19.00 13.96 13.05
CA THR A 327 -18.68 12.90 14.03
C THR A 327 -18.05 13.42 15.32
N ASN A 328 -17.59 14.68 15.35
CA ASN A 328 -17.08 15.30 16.59
C ASN A 328 -18.19 15.72 17.57
N LYS A 329 -19.46 15.69 17.17
CA LYS A 329 -20.60 16.06 18.03
C LYS A 329 -21.16 14.91 18.89
N GLU A 330 -20.59 13.70 18.80
CA GLU A 330 -21.06 12.49 19.49
C GLU A 330 -20.07 11.92 20.53
N LYS A 331 -19.15 12.73 21.07
CA LYS A 331 -18.25 12.31 22.14
C LYS A 331 -18.42 13.11 23.41
#